data_AF-E2BKW2-F1
#
_entry.id   AF-E2BKW2-F1
#
_cell.length_a   1.000
_cell.length_b   1.000
_cell.length_c   1.000
_cell.angle_alpha   90.00
_cell.angle_beta   90.00
_cell.angle_gamma   90.00
#
_symmetry.space_group_name_H-M   'P 1'
#
loop_
_entity.id
_entity.type
_entity.pdbx_description
1 polymer ?
#
loop_
_entity_poly.entity_id
_entity_poly.type
_entity_poly.pdbx_seq_one_letter_code
_entity_poly.pdbx_strand_id
1 'polypeptide(L)'
;MRRIVEDLRYKSYTIKVRQMLSEADRTKRVERCDLLLCSLRNNATGRLRFFSDEKIFTVDAKINRRNNRWLAHDPEDVPIVSRTKFPANV
;
A
#
# COMPACT_ATOMS: atom_id res chain seq x y z
N MET A 1 -14.80 -11.69 37.81
CA MET A 1 -14.99 -11.83 36.35
C MET A 1 -14.46 -13.19 35.91
N ARG A 2 -15.33 -14.13 35.53
CA ARG A 2 -14.88 -15.39 34.90
C ARG A 2 -14.56 -15.09 33.43
N ARG A 3 -13.30 -15.26 33.03
CA ARG A 3 -12.86 -15.08 31.65
C ARG A 3 -13.26 -16.33 30.87
N ILE A 4 -14.31 -16.24 30.07
CA ILE A 4 -14.61 -17.26 29.05
C ILE A 4 -13.48 -17.11 28.01
N VAL A 5 -12.47 -17.97 28.08
CA VAL A 5 -11.43 -18.06 27.05
C VAL A 5 -11.89 -19.12 26.07
N GLU A 6 -12.87 -18.77 25.24
CA GLU A 6 -13.14 -19.53 24.03
C GLU A 6 -12.03 -19.21 23.03
N ASP A 7 -11.32 -20.24 22.56
CA ASP A 7 -10.33 -20.08 21.51
C ASP A 7 -11.06 -19.84 20.18
N LEU A 8 -11.15 -18.57 19.81
CA LEU A 8 -11.75 -18.12 18.55
C LEU A 8 -10.91 -18.50 17.32
N ARG A 9 -9.71 -19.08 17.48
CA ARG A 9 -8.79 -19.46 16.37
C ARG A 9 -8.50 -18.32 15.38
N TYR A 10 -8.61 -17.07 15.82
CA TYR A 10 -8.27 -15.90 15.03
C TYR A 10 -6.78 -15.58 15.14
N LYS A 11 -6.22 -15.12 14.03
CA LYS A 11 -4.88 -14.56 13.94
C LYS A 11 -4.98 -13.05 13.72
N SER A 12 -3.98 -12.34 14.22
CA SER A 12 -3.88 -10.89 14.05
C SER A 12 -3.10 -10.57 12.78
N TYR A 13 -3.76 -9.93 11.81
CA TYR A 13 -3.17 -9.55 10.53
C TYR A 13 -3.02 -8.02 10.38
N THR A 14 -2.07 -7.61 9.56
CA THR A 14 -1.89 -6.20 9.19
C THR A 14 -2.85 -5.81 8.09
N ILE A 15 -3.56 -4.70 8.27
CA ILE A 15 -4.47 -4.15 7.25
C ILE A 15 -3.66 -3.74 6.01
N LYS A 16 -4.08 -4.24 4.84
CA LYS A 16 -3.45 -3.92 3.55
C LYS A 16 -3.99 -2.58 3.08
N VAL A 17 -3.13 -1.56 3.04
CA VAL A 17 -3.48 -0.23 2.52
C VAL A 17 -2.97 -0.11 1.09
N ARG A 18 -3.86 0.22 0.14
CA ARG A 18 -3.51 0.37 -1.28
C ARG A 18 -4.00 1.71 -1.82
N GLN A 19 -3.33 2.25 -2.84
CA GLN A 19 -3.87 3.38 -3.59
C GLN A 19 -5.05 2.89 -4.42
N MET A 20 -6.17 3.63 -4.41
CA MET A 20 -7.25 3.40 -5.36
C MET A 20 -6.80 3.89 -6.74
N LEU A 21 -6.84 3.01 -7.74
CA LEU A 21 -6.48 3.33 -9.12
C LEU A 21 -7.67 3.04 -10.01
N SER A 22 -7.94 3.96 -10.93
CA SER A 22 -8.84 3.66 -12.05
C SER A 22 -8.21 2.60 -12.96
N GLU A 23 -9.02 1.90 -13.74
CA GLU A 23 -8.50 0.96 -14.75
C GLU A 23 -7.57 1.67 -15.73
N ALA A 24 -7.94 2.88 -16.15
CA ALA A 24 -7.10 3.71 -17.03
C ALA A 24 -5.73 4.04 -16.40
N ASP A 25 -5.68 4.37 -15.10
CA ASP A 25 -4.41 4.62 -14.41
C ASP A 25 -3.58 3.35 -14.29
N ARG A 26 -4.22 2.20 -14.09
CA ARG A 26 -3.55 0.90 -14.05
C ARG A 26 -2.90 0.58 -15.39
N THR A 27 -3.64 0.75 -16.50
CA THR A 27 -3.12 0.52 -17.86
C THR A 27 -1.95 1.45 -18.16
N LYS A 28 -2.09 2.76 -17.91
CA LYS A 28 -1.01 3.74 -18.09
C LYS A 28 0.26 3.38 -17.28
N ARG A 29 0.10 2.84 -16.07
CA ARG A 29 1.24 2.39 -15.25
C ARG A 29 1.94 1.19 -15.88
N VAL A 30 1.18 0.20 -16.37
CA VAL A 30 1.75 -0.98 -17.03
C VAL A 30 2.52 -0.58 -18.28
N GLU A 31 1.91 0.20 -19.16
CA GLU A 31 2.55 0.68 -20.39
C GLU A 31 3.86 1.44 -20.12
N ARG A 32 3.86 2.34 -19.12
CA ARG A 32 5.06 3.08 -18.73
C ARG A 32 6.15 2.16 -18.17
N CYS A 33 5.78 1.15 -17.38
CA CYS A 33 6.72 0.17 -16.84
C CYS A 33 7.37 -0.65 -17.96
N ASP A 34 6.60 -1.09 -18.95
CA ASP A 34 7.11 -1.86 -20.09
C ASP A 34 8.12 -1.04 -20.91
N LEU A 35 7.79 0.23 -21.19
CA LEU A 35 8.71 1.16 -21.87
C LEU A 35 10.00 1.39 -21.06
N LEU A 36 9.86 1.55 -19.74
CA LEU A 36 11.01 1.74 -18.85
C LEU A 36 11.91 0.50 -18.84
N LEU A 37 11.31 -0.69 -18.80
CA LEU A 37 12.01 -1.96 -18.83
C LEU A 37 12.78 -2.15 -20.15
N CYS A 38 12.12 -1.88 -21.28
CA CYS A 38 12.78 -1.89 -22.60
C CYS A 38 13.94 -0.89 -22.66
N SER A 39 13.75 0.34 -22.17
CA SER A 39 14.83 1.34 -22.10
C SER A 39 16.01 0.89 -21.24
N LEU A 40 15.75 0.19 -20.13
CA LEU A 40 16.80 -0.32 -19.24
C LEU A 40 17.57 -1.48 -19.90
N ARG A 41 16.89 -2.36 -20.63
CA ARG A 41 17.52 -3.46 -21.36
C ARG A 41 18.39 -2.97 -22.51
N ASN A 42 17.93 -1.97 -23.24
CA ASN A 42 18.52 -1.60 -24.54
C ASN A 42 19.65 -0.56 -24.45
N ASN A 43 19.78 0.23 -23.38
CA ASN A 43 20.90 1.15 -23.15
C ASN A 43 20.87 1.77 -21.73
N ALA A 44 21.28 1.00 -20.72
CA ALA A 44 21.53 1.54 -19.38
C ALA A 44 22.97 2.02 -19.16
N THR A 45 23.92 1.63 -20.02
CA THR A 45 25.33 2.00 -19.87
C THR A 45 25.52 3.49 -20.21
N GLY A 46 25.62 4.33 -19.18
CA GLY A 46 25.93 5.76 -19.30
C GLY A 46 24.77 6.74 -19.07
N ARG A 47 23.53 6.27 -18.87
CA ARG A 47 22.38 7.17 -18.62
C ARG A 47 22.18 7.41 -17.12
N LEU A 48 22.58 8.60 -16.65
CA LEU A 48 22.36 9.04 -15.27
C LEU A 48 20.91 9.51 -15.07
N ARG A 49 20.26 9.08 -13.98
CA ARG A 49 18.89 9.49 -13.63
C ARG A 49 18.91 10.08 -12.23
N PHE A 50 18.54 11.34 -12.11
CA PHE A 50 18.32 12.00 -10.83
C PHE A 50 16.83 11.94 -10.49
N PHE A 51 16.51 11.50 -9.28
CA PHE A 51 15.16 11.50 -8.76
C PHE A 51 15.07 12.52 -7.64
N SER A 52 14.04 13.37 -7.68
CA SER A 52 13.72 14.35 -6.64
C SER A 52 12.26 14.20 -6.26
N ASP A 53 11.94 14.36 -4.98
CA ASP A 53 10.58 14.36 -4.47
C ASP A 53 10.51 15.26 -3.22
N GLU A 54 9.32 15.79 -2.95
CA GLU A 54 9.05 16.60 -1.77
C GLU A 54 8.40 15.75 -0.70
N LYS A 55 8.82 15.93 0.56
CA LYS A 55 8.24 15.22 1.69
C LYS A 55 7.86 16.18 2.79
N ILE A 56 6.63 16.04 3.27
CA ILE A 56 6.16 16.77 4.45
C ILE A 56 6.81 16.16 5.69
N PHE A 57 7.45 16.99 6.52
CA PHE A 57 7.96 16.62 7.83
C PHE A 57 6.97 17.08 8.90
N THR A 58 6.45 16.16 9.69
CA THR A 58 5.49 16.46 10.77
C THR A 58 6.18 16.26 12.13
N VAL A 59 6.03 17.25 13.03
CA VAL A 59 6.61 17.20 14.38
C VAL A 59 5.78 16.30 15.32
N ASP A 60 4.50 16.10 15.02
CA ASP A 60 3.58 15.35 15.88
C ASP A 60 3.94 13.87 16.04
N ALA A 61 3.59 13.33 17.21
CA ALA A 61 3.78 11.92 17.52
C ALA A 61 2.99 11.03 16.55
N LYS A 62 3.71 10.21 15.80
CA LYS A 62 3.12 9.26 14.87
C LYS A 62 2.41 8.14 15.64
N ILE A 63 1.10 7.99 15.41
CA ILE A 63 0.34 6.85 15.90
C ILE A 63 1.02 5.54 15.46
N ASN A 64 1.27 4.65 16.42
CA ASN A 64 1.89 3.36 16.14
C ASN A 64 0.99 2.53 15.22
N ARG A 65 1.38 2.41 13.94
CA ARG A 65 0.64 1.64 12.93
C ARG A 65 0.47 0.16 13.29
N ARG A 66 1.31 -0.39 14.19
CA ARG A 66 1.19 -1.76 14.70
C ARG A 66 -0.04 -1.97 15.58
N ASN A 67 -0.67 -0.91 16.07
CA ASN A 67 -1.90 -1.00 16.86
C ASN A 67 -3.15 -1.17 15.99
N ASN A 68 -3.05 -0.96 14.66
CA ASN A 68 -4.18 -1.11 13.75
C ASN A 68 -4.10 -2.46 13.02
N ARG A 69 -4.65 -3.51 13.66
CA ARG A 69 -4.64 -4.89 13.16
C ARG A 69 -6.05 -5.46 13.07
N TRP A 70 -6.24 -6.40 12.16
CA TRP A 70 -7.51 -7.10 11.94
C TRP A 70 -7.42 -8.52 12.51
N LEU A 71 -8.45 -8.96 13.22
CA LEU A 71 -8.57 -10.34 13.66
C LEU A 71 -9.37 -11.12 12.61
N ALA A 72 -8.75 -12.15 12.03
CA ALA A 72 -9.38 -13.01 11.04
C ALA A 72 -8.85 -14.44 11.13
N HIS A 73 -9.53 -15.39 10.49
CA HIS A 73 -9.01 -16.75 10.34
C HIS A 73 -7.95 -16.79 9.24
N ASP A 74 -8.25 -16.21 8.08
CA ASP A 74 -7.39 -16.19 6.90
C ASP A 74 -6.89 -14.76 6.56
N PRO A 75 -5.66 -14.59 6.04
CA PRO A 75 -5.18 -13.31 5.51
C PRO A 75 -5.99 -12.72 4.34
N GLU A 76 -6.81 -13.52 3.66
CA GLU A 76 -7.74 -13.08 2.60
C GLU A 76 -8.97 -12.36 3.15
N ASP A 77 -9.41 -12.70 4.37
CA ASP A 77 -10.52 -12.04 5.06
C ASP A 77 -10.18 -10.61 5.54
N VAL A 78 -8.92 -10.21 5.41
CA VAL A 78 -8.43 -8.90 5.85
C VAL A 78 -8.86 -7.83 4.83
N PRO A 79 -9.67 -6.84 5.22
CA PRO A 79 -10.12 -5.81 4.29
C PRO A 79 -8.94 -5.02 3.74
N ILE A 80 -9.01 -4.73 2.44
CA ILE A 80 -8.08 -3.83 1.78
C ILE A 80 -8.63 -2.41 1.93
N VAL A 81 -7.90 -1.57 2.63
CA VAL A 81 -8.24 -0.16 2.78
C VAL A 81 -7.66 0.62 1.61
N SER A 82 -8.52 1.12 0.74
CA SER A 82 -8.13 2.03 -0.33
C SER A 82 -7.88 3.43 0.23
N ARG A 83 -6.81 4.08 -0.22
CA ARG A 83 -6.53 5.49 0.04
C ARG A 83 -6.53 6.27 -1.26
N THR A 84 -7.19 7.42 -1.25
CA THR A 84 -7.14 8.44 -2.29
C THR A 84 -6.81 9.78 -1.64
N LYS A 85 -6.17 10.68 -2.41
CA LYS A 85 -5.92 12.06 -1.99
C LYS A 85 -7.22 12.88 -1.94
N PHE A 86 -8.24 12.47 -2.70
CA PHE A 86 -9.54 13.14 -2.80
C PHE A 86 -10.66 12.14 -2.54
N PRO A 87 -10.98 11.84 -1.26
CA PRO A 87 -12.00 10.85 -0.91
C PRO A 87 -13.43 11.28 -1.30
N ALA A 88 -13.67 12.58 -1.49
CA ALA A 88 -14.99 13.13 -1.82
C ALA A 88 -15.36 13.09 -3.31
N ASN A 89 -14.42 12.77 -4.20
CA ASN A 89 -14.69 12.66 -5.66
C ASN A 89 -15.00 11.22 -6.07
N VAL A 90 -15.61 10.46 -5.17
CA VAL A 90 -16.04 9.06 -5.38
C VAL A 90 -17.55 9.03 -5.41
#